data_AF-A0A1F4QWX2-F1
#
_entry.id   AF-A0A1F4QWX2-F1
#
_cell.length_a   1.000
_cell.length_b   1.000
_cell.length_c   1.000
_cell.angle_alpha   90.00
_cell.angle_beta   90.00
_cell.angle_gamma   90.00
#
_symmetry.space_group_name_H-M   'P 1'
#
loop_
_entity.id
_entity.type
_entity.pdbx_description
1 polymer ?
#
loop_
_entity_poly.entity_id
_entity_poly.type
_entity_poly.pdbx_seq_one_letter_code
_entity_poly.pdbx_strand_id
1 'polypeptide(L)' 'MMGWGGFGGYGMGFVGWIFMLLFWGLIIVALVLVVRWLWGRGRQGVITGIGDAPLDILKRRYARGEISKGEYDRIKQDLA' A
#
# COMPACT_ATOMS: atom_id res chain seq x y z
N MET A 1 -0.48 -42.60 -45.04
CA MET A 1 0.98 -42.67 -44.97
C MET A 1 1.48 -41.38 -44.34
N MET A 2 2.30 -41.49 -43.28
CA MET A 2 3.21 -40.46 -42.72
C MET A 2 2.52 -39.15 -42.25
N GLY A 3 2.29 -38.88 -40.96
CA GLY A 3 3.20 -38.98 -39.83
C GLY A 3 3.79 -37.59 -39.53
N TRP A 4 3.59 -37.10 -38.30
CA TRP A 4 4.28 -35.96 -37.66
C TRP A 4 3.67 -34.55 -37.71
N GLY A 5 2.40 -34.42 -37.29
CA GLY A 5 1.81 -33.13 -36.87
C GLY A 5 1.94 -32.81 -35.37
N GLY A 6 2.90 -33.40 -34.65
CA GLY A 6 2.79 -33.54 -33.18
C GLY A 6 4.03 -33.25 -32.34
N PHE A 7 5.07 -32.57 -32.87
CA PHE A 7 6.32 -32.35 -32.13
C PHE A 7 6.78 -30.88 -32.05
N GLY A 8 5.83 -29.93 -32.03
CA GLY A 8 6.12 -28.50 -31.80
C GLY A 8 5.47 -27.89 -30.55
N GLY A 9 4.52 -28.58 -29.91
CA GLY A 9 3.61 -27.97 -28.93
C GLY A 9 4.00 -28.07 -27.45
N TYR A 10 4.85 -29.04 -27.08
CA TYR A 10 5.06 -29.37 -25.66
C TYR A 10 6.13 -28.52 -24.95
N GLY A 11 7.11 -27.96 -25.69
CA GLY A 11 8.11 -27.04 -25.13
C GLY A 11 7.67 -25.57 -25.16
N MET A 12 6.96 -25.16 -26.22
CA MET A 12 6.52 -23.78 -26.41
C MET A 12 5.25 -23.45 -25.61
N GLY A 13 4.39 -24.45 -25.34
CA GLY A 13 3.16 -24.26 -24.57
C GLY A 13 3.39 -23.99 -23.08
N PHE A 14 4.39 -24.64 -22.47
CA PHE A 14 4.70 -24.45 -21.04
C PHE A 14 5.34 -23.09 -20.78
N VAL A 15 6.30 -22.68 -21.61
CA VAL A 15 6.91 -21.34 -21.55
C VAL A 15 5.86 -20.26 -21.83
N GLY A 16 4.98 -20.48 -22.81
CA GLY A 16 3.86 -19.56 -23.10
C GLY A 16 2.88 -19.44 -21.93
N TRP A 17 2.57 -20.54 -21.24
CA TRP A 17 1.68 -20.53 -20.07
C TRP A 17 2.30 -19.78 -18.88
N ILE A 18 3.59 -19.98 -18.62
CA ILE A 18 4.32 -19.21 -17.60
C ILE A 18 4.35 -17.73 -17.95
N PHE A 19 4.67 -17.38 -19.21
CA PHE A 19 4.66 -15.98 -19.66
C PHE A 19 3.28 -15.34 -19.49
N MET A 20 2.20 -16.08 -19.78
CA MET A 20 0.83 -15.61 -19.58
C MET A 20 0.55 -15.32 -18.11
N LEU A 21 0.93 -16.23 -17.21
CA LEU A 21 0.77 -16.03 -15.77
C LEU A 21 1.62 -14.86 -15.25
N LEU A 22 2.85 -14.73 -15.72
CA LEU A 22 3.73 -13.60 -15.39
C LEU A 22 3.13 -12.27 -15.86
N PHE A 23 2.58 -12.22 -17.08
CA PHE A 23 1.93 -11.05 -17.63
C PHE A 23 0.72 -10.62 -16.78
N TRP A 24 -0.15 -11.57 -16.42
CA TRP A 24 -1.28 -11.30 -15.51
C TRP A 24 -0.82 -10.88 -14.11
N GLY A 25 0.22 -11.54 -13.58
CA GLY A 25 0.83 -11.17 -12.30
C GLY A 25 1.37 -9.74 -12.30
N LEU A 26 2.06 -9.33 -13.38
CA LEU A 26 2.56 -7.98 -13.56
C LEU A 26 1.43 -6.95 -13.58
N ILE A 27 0.32 -7.25 -14.28
CA ILE A 27 -0.87 -6.38 -14.31
C ILE A 27 -1.44 -6.20 -12.89
N ILE A 28 -1.57 -7.28 -12.12
CA ILE A 28 -2.06 -7.22 -10.75
C ILE A 28 -1.13 -6.39 -9.88
N VAL A 29 0.18 -6.61 -9.96
CA VAL A 29 1.18 -5.83 -9.20
C VAL A 29 1.10 -4.36 -9.56
N ALA A 30 1.03 -4.02 -10.84
CA ALA A 30 0.90 -2.64 -11.29
C ALA A 30 -0.39 -1.99 -10.76
N LEU A 31 -1.52 -2.70 -10.84
CA LEU A 31 -2.79 -2.23 -10.29
C LEU A 31 -2.69 -2.00 -8.78
N VAL A 32 -2.13 -2.94 -8.03
CA VAL A 32 -1.93 -2.82 -6.57
C VAL A 32 -1.02 -1.63 -6.24
N LEU A 33 0.04 -1.39 -7.02
CA LEU A 33 0.93 -0.24 -6.82
C LEU A 33 0.22 1.08 -7.10
N VAL A 34 -0.54 1.18 -8.19
CA VAL A 34 -1.34 2.36 -8.53
C VAL A 34 -2.36 2.64 -7.43
N VAL A 35 -3.11 1.61 -7.03
CA VAL A 35 -4.11 1.69 -5.97
C VAL A 35 -3.48 2.07 -4.63
N ARG A 36 -2.33 1.48 -4.27
CA ARG A 36 -1.58 1.81 -3.05
C ARG A 36 -1.01 3.22 -3.08
N TRP A 37 -0.59 3.72 -4.24
CA TRP A 37 -0.10 5.09 -4.40
C TRP A 37 -1.24 6.12 -4.33
N LEU A 38 -2.39 5.81 -4.94
CA LEU A 38 -3.61 6.60 -4.84
C LEU A 38 -4.14 6.65 -3.40
N TRP A 39 -4.19 5.52 -2.69
CA TRP A 39 -4.55 5.50 -1.27
C TRP A 39 -3.47 6.08 -0.35
N GLY A 40 -2.20 5.97 -0.72
CA GLY A 40 -1.07 6.57 0.00
C GLY A 40 -1.10 8.10 0.00
N ARG A 41 -1.58 8.73 -1.08
CA ARG A 41 -1.82 10.18 -1.12
C ARG A 41 -2.95 10.64 -0.20
N GLY A 42 -3.97 9.81 0.02
CA GLY A 42 -5.05 10.09 0.98
C GLY A 42 -4.70 9.77 2.44
N ARG A 43 -3.55 9.11 2.69
CA ARG A 43 -3.14 8.61 4.01
C ARG A 43 -1.74 9.05 4.43
N GLN A 44 -1.20 10.10 3.83
CA GLN A 44 0.01 10.78 4.31
C GLN A 44 -0.21 11.55 5.63
N GLY A 45 -1.15 11.10 6.48
CA GLY A 45 -1.40 11.70 7.78
C GLY A 45 -1.95 10.77 8.86
N VAL A 46 -1.96 9.43 8.71
CA VAL A 46 -2.50 8.56 9.80
C VAL A 46 -1.82 7.19 10.01
N ILE A 47 -1.02 6.62 9.09
CA ILE A 47 -0.54 5.21 9.25
C ILE A 47 0.98 5.09 9.40
N THR A 48 1.61 6.02 10.13
CA THR A 48 3.01 5.89 10.58
C THR A 48 3.21 6.29 12.04
N GLY A 49 2.16 6.23 12.86
CA GLY A 49 2.21 6.82 14.20
C GLY A 49 1.56 5.97 15.28
N ILE A 50 1.96 4.71 15.47
CA ILE A 50 1.69 4.07 16.77
C ILE A 50 2.53 4.77 17.88
N GLY A 51 3.61 5.47 17.49
CA GLY A 51 4.37 6.39 18.36
C GLY A 51 3.90 7.86 18.35
N ASP A 52 3.33 8.35 17.24
CA ASP A 52 2.92 9.78 17.10
C ASP A 52 1.44 10.07 17.40
N ALA A 53 0.61 9.03 17.60
CA ALA A 53 -0.82 9.17 17.84
C ALA A 53 -1.21 10.11 18.99
N PRO A 54 -0.53 10.13 20.16
CA PRO A 54 -0.93 10.98 21.27
C PRO A 54 -0.84 12.47 20.93
N LEU A 55 0.26 12.89 20.29
CA LEU A 55 0.52 14.28 19.93
C LEU A 55 -0.38 14.74 18.78
N ASP A 56 -0.65 13.87 17.80
CA ASP A 56 -1.55 14.20 16.69
C ASP A 56 -3.03 14.28 17.12
N ILE A 57 -3.46 13.44 18.07
CA ILE A 57 -4.78 13.57 18.69
C ILE A 57 -4.88 14.88 19.48
N LEU A 58 -3.85 15.20 20.26
CA LEU A 58 -3.78 16.43 21.04
C LEU A 58 -3.84 17.69 20.15
N LYS A 59 -3.07 17.70 19.05
CA LYS A 59 -3.03 18.80 18.09
C LYS A 59 -4.37 18.98 17.36
N ARG A 60 -5.06 17.89 17.03
CA ARG A 60 -6.42 17.95 16.45
C ARG A 60 -7.43 18.55 17.43
N ARG A 61 -7.36 18.24 18.72
CA ARG A 61 -8.25 18.78 19.76
C ARG A 61 -7.96 20.25 20.08
N TYR A 62 -6.69 20.63 20.10
CA TYR A 62 -6.28 22.04 20.20
C TYR A 62 -6.79 22.85 19.00
N ALA A 63 -6.66 22.32 17.77
CA ALA A 63 -7.18 22.99 16.56
C ALA A 63 -8.71 23.10 16.54
N ARG A 64 -9.42 22.18 17.20
CA ARG A 64 -10.88 22.28 17.43
C ARG A 64 -11.26 23.23 18.56
N GLY A 65 -10.29 23.74 19.32
CA GLY A 65 -10.52 24.59 20.50
C GLY A 65 -11.05 23.83 21.71
N GLU A 66 -11.03 22.49 21.70
CA GLU A 66 -11.48 21.65 22.82
C GLU A 66 -10.50 21.68 24.00
N ILE A 67 -9.24 22.09 23.76
CA ILE A 67 -8.16 22.12 24.74
C ILE A 67 -7.47 23.49 24.71
N SER A 68 -7.24 24.07 25.88
CA SER A 68 -6.52 25.34 26.02
C SER A 68 -5.01 25.14 25.86
N LYS A 69 -4.29 26.19 25.43
CA LYS A 69 -2.82 26.16 25.23
C LYS A 69 -2.07 25.67 26.48
N GLY A 70 -2.57 25.98 27.67
CA GLY A 70 -1.97 25.54 28.94
C GLY A 70 -2.06 24.02 29.20
N GLU A 71 -3.12 23.35 28.75
CA GLU A 71 -3.24 21.89 28.82
C GLU A 71 -2.39 21.21 27.74
N TYR A 72 -2.34 21.79 26.55
CA TYR A 72 -1.49 21.31 25.47
C TYR A 72 -0.02 21.21 25.90
N ASP A 73 0.52 22.27 26.52
CA ASP A 73 1.92 22.31 26.93
C ASP A 73 2.23 21.32 28.06
N ARG A 74 1.30 21.08 28.99
CA ARG A 74 1.45 20.08 30.06
C ARG A 74 1.48 18.65 29.51
N ILE A 75 0.52 18.31 28.67
CA ILE A 75 0.42 16.97 28.08
C ILE A 75 1.61 16.68 27.14
N LYS A 76 2.08 17.71 26.43
CA LYS A 76 3.28 17.61 25.59
C LYS A 76 4.54 17.34 26.41
N GLN A 77 4.67 17.93 27.61
CA GLN A 77 5.81 17.68 28.50
C GLN A 77 5.77 16.29 29.14
N ASP A 78 4.58 15.75 29.43
CA ASP A 78 4.40 14.40 29.96
C ASP A 78 4.65 13.28 28.91
N LEU A 79 4.44 13.59 27.63
CA LEU A 79 4.61 12.66 26.51
C LEU A 79 6.01 12.66 25.88
N ALA A 80 6.89 13.58 26.28
CA ALA A 80 8.27 13.71 25.79
C ALA A 80 9.24 12.87 26.64
#